data_AF-Q0RMF4-F1
#
_entry.id   AF-Q0RMF4-F1
#
_cell.length_a   1.000
_cell.length_b   1.000
_cell.length_c   1.000
_cell.angle_alpha   90.00
_cell.angle_beta   90.00
_cell.angle_gamma   90.00
#
_symmetry.space_group_name_H-M   'P 1'
#
loop_
_entity.id
_entity.type
_entity.pdbx_description
1 polymer ?
#
loop_
_entity_poly.entity_id
_entity_poly.type
_entity_poly.pdbx_seq_one_letter_code
_entity_poly.pdbx_strand_id
1 'polypeptide(L)'
;MHHDRRSLGLLADWLAQNKVTIPGMESTGVYWKPVFHILEDQFECWLLNAAHVRNVPGRKTDVADAAWLADLVAHGLARSSFVSPKPFRDLRELTRARRTVVEKKTREVQRLE
;
A
#
# COMPACT_ATOMS: atom_id res chain seq x y z
N MET A 1 -2.15 12.42 -7.45
CA MET A 1 -2.93 11.33 -8.06
C MET A 1 -4.02 10.92 -7.08
N HIS A 2 -5.27 11.27 -7.36
CA HIS A 2 -6.41 10.63 -6.69
C HIS A 2 -6.54 9.23 -7.30
N HIS A 3 -6.29 8.19 -6.51
CA HIS A 3 -6.67 6.85 -6.94
C HIS A 3 -8.19 6.81 -6.99
N ASP A 4 -8.73 6.48 -8.15
CA ASP A 4 -10.17 6.26 -8.29
C ASP A 4 -10.57 5.04 -7.47
N ARG A 5 -11.35 5.28 -6.41
CA ARG A 5 -11.84 4.25 -5.49
C ARG A 5 -12.65 3.18 -6.25
N ARG A 6 -13.28 3.54 -7.36
CA ARG A 6 -14.01 2.61 -8.22
C ARG A 6 -13.08 1.62 -8.89
N SER A 7 -12.00 2.09 -9.50
CA SER A 7 -11.01 1.23 -10.17
C SER A 7 -10.34 0.25 -9.21
N LEU A 8 -10.08 0.68 -7.98
CA LEU A 8 -9.53 -0.22 -6.94
C LEU A 8 -10.56 -1.23 -6.43
N GLY A 9 -11.85 -0.88 -6.41
CA GLY A 9 -12.93 -1.84 -6.16
C GLY A 9 -12.99 -2.93 -7.23
N LEU A 10 -12.91 -2.56 -8.51
CA LEU A 10 -12.86 -3.52 -9.62
C LEU A 10 -11.65 -4.45 -9.54
N LEU A 11 -10.50 -3.96 -9.06
CA LEU A 11 -9.34 -4.80 -8.80
C LEU A 11 -9.62 -5.83 -7.70
N ALA A 12 -10.27 -5.43 -6.60
CA ALA A 12 -10.65 -6.34 -5.53
C ALA A 12 -11.58 -7.45 -6.05
N ASP A 13 -12.59 -7.08 -6.84
CA ASP A 13 -13.52 -8.03 -7.46
C ASP A 13 -12.79 -9.01 -8.39
N TRP A 14 -11.86 -8.50 -9.21
CA TRP A 14 -11.07 -9.33 -10.12
C TRP A 14 -10.17 -10.31 -9.36
N LEU A 15 -9.50 -9.89 -8.29
CA LEU A 15 -8.68 -10.76 -7.44
C LEU A 15 -9.52 -11.86 -6.78
N ALA A 16 -10.71 -11.52 -6.28
CA ALA A 16 -11.64 -12.47 -5.68
C ALA A 16 -12.14 -13.51 -6.69
N GLN A 17 -12.50 -13.08 -7.92
CA GLN A 17 -12.90 -13.97 -9.01
C GLN A 17 -11.80 -14.97 -9.39
N ASN A 18 -10.55 -14.54 -9.32
CA ASN A 18 -9.37 -15.39 -9.55
C ASN A 18 -8.94 -16.20 -8.32
N LYS A 19 -9.73 -16.17 -7.23
CA LYS A 19 -9.48 -16.93 -5.98
C LYS A 19 -8.13 -16.61 -5.33
N VAL A 20 -7.65 -15.38 -5.50
CA VAL A 20 -6.45 -14.91 -4.81
C VAL A 20 -6.74 -14.83 -3.31
N THR A 21 -5.87 -15.42 -2.49
CA THR A 21 -5.99 -15.37 -1.02
C THR A 21 -5.09 -14.30 -0.41
N ILE A 22 -3.90 -14.10 -0.98
CA ILE A 22 -2.86 -13.23 -0.46
C ILE A 22 -2.38 -12.26 -1.56
N PRO A 23 -2.95 -11.04 -1.65
CA PRO A 23 -2.42 -9.98 -2.49
C PRO A 23 -1.10 -9.43 -1.89
N GLY A 24 0.00 -9.60 -2.62
CA GLY A 24 1.31 -9.06 -2.27
C GLY A 24 1.57 -7.69 -2.90
N MET A 25 2.13 -6.75 -2.13
CA MET A 25 2.54 -5.42 -2.61
C MET A 25 3.96 -5.11 -2.15
N GLU A 26 4.77 -4.49 -3.01
CA GLU A 26 6.08 -3.98 -2.61
C GLU A 26 5.94 -2.71 -1.75
N SER A 27 6.76 -2.58 -0.70
CA SER A 27 6.79 -1.41 0.19
C SER A 27 7.53 -0.21 -0.40
N THR A 28 7.27 0.13 -1.67
CA THR A 28 7.97 1.21 -2.37
C THR A 28 7.15 2.50 -2.23
N GLY A 29 7.62 3.42 -1.38
CA GLY A 29 6.96 4.69 -1.13
C GLY A 29 5.60 4.54 -0.42
N VAL A 30 4.61 5.33 -0.83
CA VAL A 30 3.27 5.37 -0.20
C VAL A 30 2.15 4.78 -1.06
N TYR A 31 2.43 4.39 -2.30
CA TYR A 31 1.44 3.95 -3.29
C TYR A 31 0.74 2.63 -2.94
N TRP A 32 1.35 1.81 -2.09
CA TRP A 32 0.73 0.59 -1.59
C TRP A 32 -0.47 0.85 -0.68
N LYS A 33 -0.54 2.00 0.02
CA LYS A 33 -1.55 2.24 1.05
C LYS A 33 -2.99 2.23 0.51
N PRO A 34 -3.34 2.96 -0.57
CA PRO A 34 -4.72 2.97 -1.04
C PRO A 34 -5.20 1.60 -1.52
N VAL A 35 -4.30 0.82 -2.13
CA VAL A 35 -4.58 -0.56 -2.55
C VAL A 35 -4.77 -1.45 -1.33
N PHE A 36 -3.82 -1.44 -0.40
CA PHE A 36 -3.87 -2.21 0.85
C PHE A 36 -5.16 -1.94 1.63
N HIS A 37 -5.52 -0.67 1.83
CA HIS A 37 -6.70 -0.30 2.62
C HIS A 37 -8.03 -0.76 2.00
N ILE A 38 -8.10 -0.95 0.67
CA ILE A 38 -9.30 -1.46 0.00
C ILE A 38 -9.37 -2.99 0.05
N LEU A 39 -8.22 -3.65 -0.01
CA LEU A 39 -8.14 -5.11 -0.02
C LEU A 39 -8.16 -5.73 1.39
N GLU A 40 -7.69 -5.03 2.42
CA GLU A 40 -7.48 -5.61 3.76
C GLU A 40 -8.73 -6.11 4.47
N ASP A 41 -9.92 -5.65 4.06
CA ASP A 41 -11.20 -6.12 4.63
C ASP A 41 -11.65 -7.44 3.97
N GLN A 42 -11.04 -7.84 2.85
CA GLN A 42 -11.42 -9.01 2.04
C GLN A 42 -10.30 -10.06 1.91
N PHE A 43 -9.04 -9.66 2.09
CA PHE A 43 -7.88 -10.49 1.83
C PHE A 43 -6.85 -10.41 2.95
N GLU A 44 -6.03 -11.46 3.10
CA GLU A 44 -4.80 -11.37 3.88
C GLU A 44 -3.72 -10.66 3.05
N CYS A 45 -3.63 -9.33 3.19
CA CYS A 45 -2.66 -8.55 2.42
C CYS A 45 -1.24 -8.66 2.96
N TRP A 46 -0.27 -8.86 2.05
CA TRP A 46 1.15 -8.86 2.38
C TRP A 46 1.84 -7.61 1.84
N LEU A 47 2.62 -6.96 2.71
CA LEU A 47 3.51 -5.87 2.31
C LEU A 47 4.94 -6.37 2.34
N LEU A 48 5.66 -6.32 1.23
CA LEU A 48 6.96 -6.93 1.06
C LEU A 48 8.06 -5.89 1.02
N ASN A 49 9.11 -6.08 1.81
CA ASN A 49 10.26 -5.19 1.80
C ASN A 49 11.05 -5.40 0.50
N ALA A 50 11.19 -4.33 -0.29
CA ALA A 50 11.93 -4.30 -1.55
C ALA A 50 13.35 -4.90 -1.45
N ALA A 51 14.01 -4.77 -0.29
CA ALA A 51 15.34 -5.35 -0.06
C ALA A 51 15.34 -6.88 -0.03
N HIS A 52 14.25 -7.51 0.39
CA HIS A 52 14.12 -8.97 0.50
C HIS A 52 13.58 -9.63 -0.77
N VAL A 53 12.88 -8.87 -1.62
CA VAL A 53 12.25 -9.36 -2.86
C VAL A 53 12.98 -8.90 -4.12
N ARG A 54 14.18 -8.34 -3.96
CA ARG A 54 14.95 -7.76 -5.05
C ARG A 54 15.24 -8.82 -6.12
N ASN A 55 14.77 -8.54 -7.33
CA ASN A 55 15.05 -9.40 -8.48
C ASN A 55 16.54 -9.37 -8.86
N VAL A 56 16.99 -10.43 -9.54
CA VAL A 56 18.34 -10.55 -10.10
C VAL A 56 18.55 -9.47 -11.20
N PRO A 57 19.73 -8.83 -11.32
CA PRO A 57 19.95 -7.75 -12.27
C PRO A 57 19.59 -8.11 -13.73
N GLY A 58 18.80 -7.26 -14.41
CA GLY A 58 18.31 -7.47 -15.78
C GLY A 58 17.30 -6.41 -16.23
N ARG A 59 16.59 -6.63 -17.35
CA ARG A 59 15.61 -5.68 -17.93
C ARG A 59 14.34 -5.64 -17.08
N LYS A 60 14.29 -4.69 -16.14
CA LYS A 60 13.19 -4.49 -15.18
C LYS A 60 12.00 -3.77 -15.83
N THR A 61 10.79 -4.30 -15.68
CA THR A 61 9.53 -3.63 -16.03
C THR A 61 8.54 -3.83 -14.88
N ASP A 62 7.62 -2.87 -14.68
CA ASP A 62 6.62 -2.97 -13.60
C ASP A 62 5.80 -4.26 -13.67
N VAL A 63 5.53 -4.76 -14.88
CA VAL A 63 4.82 -6.02 -15.12
C VAL A 63 5.65 -7.23 -14.72
N ALA A 64 6.95 -7.25 -15.09
CA ALA A 64 7.84 -8.34 -14.71
C ALA A 64 8.07 -8.39 -13.20
N ASP A 65 8.15 -7.23 -12.54
CA ASP A 65 8.27 -7.15 -11.08
C ASP A 65 7.01 -7.65 -10.37
N ALA A 66 5.83 -7.31 -10.87
CA ALA A 66 4.57 -7.79 -10.31
C ALA A 66 4.44 -9.32 -10.43
N ALA A 67 4.82 -9.90 -11.58
CA ALA A 67 4.82 -11.35 -11.78
C ALA A 67 5.81 -12.04 -10.83
N TRP A 68 7.03 -11.51 -10.70
CA TRP A 68 8.03 -12.02 -9.76
C TRP A 68 7.55 -11.99 -8.30
N LEU A 69 6.94 -10.88 -7.87
CA LEU A 69 6.36 -10.77 -6.53
C LEU A 69 5.24 -11.79 -6.30
N ALA A 70 4.40 -12.02 -7.31
CA ALA A 70 3.33 -13.02 -7.23
C ALA A 70 3.89 -14.44 -7.02
N ASP A 71 4.93 -14.82 -7.76
CA ASP A 71 5.60 -16.13 -7.60
C ASP A 71 6.19 -16.29 -6.20
N LEU A 72 6.88 -15.26 -5.69
CA LEU A 72 7.45 -15.29 -4.35
C LEU A 72 6.39 -15.49 -3.27
N VAL A 73 5.24 -14.82 -3.40
CA VAL A 73 4.11 -14.97 -2.46
C VAL A 73 3.48 -16.36 -2.60
N ALA A 74 3.21 -16.81 -3.82
CA ALA A 74 2.56 -18.09 -4.09
C ALA A 74 3.39 -19.28 -3.57
N HIS A 75 4.72 -19.18 -3.61
CA HIS A 75 5.62 -20.21 -3.11
C HIS A 75 6.06 -20.01 -1.65
N GLY A 76 5.57 -18.98 -0.96
CA GLY A 76 5.95 -18.70 0.45
C GLY A 76 7.43 -18.31 0.61
N LEU A 77 8.07 -17.82 -0.45
CA LEU A 77 9.48 -17.41 -0.47
C LEU A 77 9.68 -15.97 0.01
N ALA A 78 8.59 -15.25 0.30
CA ALA A 78 8.63 -13.90 0.87
C ALA A 78 8.06 -13.88 2.30
N ARG A 79 8.55 -12.94 3.10
CA ARG A 79 8.02 -12.64 4.44
C ARG A 79 7.29 -11.31 4.43
N SER A 80 6.04 -11.31 4.89
CA SER A 80 5.26 -10.09 5.08
C SER A 80 5.92 -9.17 6.12
N SER A 81 5.95 -7.88 5.80
CA SER A 81 6.38 -6.81 6.68
C SER A 81 5.24 -6.44 7.62
N PHE A 82 5.59 -5.97 8.82
CA PHE A 82 4.58 -5.53 9.77
C PHE A 82 3.84 -4.28 9.27
N VAL A 83 2.51 -4.40 9.19
CA VAL A 83 1.59 -3.27 9.01
C VAL A 83 0.76 -3.15 10.29
N SER A 84 0.81 -1.99 10.94
CA SER A 84 0.02 -1.76 12.17
C SER A 84 -1.47 -2.02 11.90
N PRO A 85 -2.24 -2.58 12.85
CA PRO A 85 -3.67 -2.80 12.67
C PRO A 85 -4.43 -1.51 12.32
N LYS A 86 -5.53 -1.66 11.57
CA LYS A 86 -6.36 -0.56 11.03
C LYS A 86 -6.69 0.53 12.06
N PRO A 87 -7.16 0.21 13.29
CA PRO A 87 -7.50 1.26 14.27
C PRO A 87 -6.31 2.16 14.63
N PHE A 88 -5.10 1.61 14.73
CA PHE A 88 -3.91 2.41 15.03
C PHE A 88 -3.47 3.27 13.84
N ARG A 89 -3.66 2.78 12.60
CA ARG A 89 -3.37 3.56 11.40
C ARG A 89 -4.34 4.72 11.26
N ASP A 90 -5.63 4.49 11.49
CA ASP A 90 -6.68 5.53 11.44
C ASP A 90 -6.40 6.64 12.47
N LEU A 91 -6.07 6.28 13.72
CA LEU A 91 -5.65 7.25 14.74
C LEU A 91 -4.40 8.05 14.31
N ARG A 92 -3.42 7.38 13.69
CA ARG A 92 -2.20 8.04 13.21
C ARG A 92 -2.50 8.98 12.03
N GLU A 93 -3.43 8.64 11.15
CA GLU A 93 -3.86 9.51 10.06
C GLU A 93 -4.58 10.75 10.59
N LEU A 94 -5.51 10.59 11.54
CA LEU A 94 -6.21 11.70 12.19
C LEU A 94 -5.25 12.66 12.90
N THR A 95 -4.32 12.13 13.70
CA THR A 95 -3.34 12.95 14.43
C THR A 95 -2.40 13.71 13.49
N ARG A 96 -1.96 13.08 12.40
CA ARG A 96 -1.15 13.74 11.36
C ARG A 96 -1.95 14.81 10.62
N ALA A 97 -3.19 14.53 10.25
CA ALA A 97 -4.07 15.50 9.60
C ALA A 97 -4.28 16.74 10.48
N ARG A 98 -4.58 16.54 11.77
CA ARG A 98 -4.69 17.62 12.75
C ARG A 98 -3.42 18.46 12.81
N ARG A 99 -2.26 17.82 12.93
CA ARG A 99 -0.96 18.51 12.96
C ARG A 99 -0.76 19.37 11.72
N THR A 100 -1.02 18.82 10.52
CA THR A 100 -0.93 19.56 9.26
C THR A 100 -1.86 20.78 9.23
N VAL A 101 -3.11 20.64 9.71
CA VAL A 101 -4.06 21.76 9.76
C VAL A 101 -3.59 22.84 10.73
N VAL A 102 -3.07 22.47 11.91
CA VAL A 102 -2.54 23.41 12.90
C VAL A 102 -1.33 24.16 12.35
N GLU A 103 -0.36 23.45 11.75
CA GLU A 103 0.82 24.06 11.14
C GLU A 103 0.44 24.99 9.97
N LYS A 104 -0.54 24.60 9.16
CA LYS A 104 -1.10 25.47 8.10
C LYS A 104 -1.68 26.75 8.70
N LYS A 105 -2.52 26.64 9.72
CA LYS A 105 -3.13 27.79 10.39
C LYS A 105 -2.05 28.75 10.90
N THR A 106 -1.06 28.25 11.62
CA THR A 106 0.03 29.09 12.16
C THR A 106 0.79 29.83 11.05
N ARG A 107 1.11 29.14 9.94
CA ARG A 107 1.78 29.77 8.81
C ARG A 107 0.93 30.86 8.15
N GLU A 108 -0.37 30.65 7.99
CA GLU A 108 -1.25 31.67 7.40
C GLU A 108 -1.39 32.90 8.33
N VAL A 109 -1.40 32.71 9.66
CA VAL A 109 -1.38 33.84 10.62
C VAL A 109 -0.11 34.66 10.46
N GLN A 110 1.07 34.02 10.48
CA GLN A 110 2.37 34.69 10.33
C GLN A 110 2.55 35.43 9.01
N ARG A 111 1.81 35.05 7.96
CA ARG A 111 1.87 35.70 6.65
C ARG A 111 1.09 37.01 6.60
N LEU A 112 0.09 37.16 7.46
CA LEU A 112 -0.79 38.33 7.52
C LEU A 112 -0.27 39.42 8.47
N GLU A 113 0.71 39.07 9.32
CA GLU A 113 1.49 40.00 10.15
C GLU A 113 2.66 40.59 9.36
#